data_AF-A0A813ULG0-F1
#
_entry.id   AF-A0A813ULG0-F1
#
_cell.length_a   1.000
_cell.length_b   1.000
_cell.length_c   1.000
_cell.angle_alpha   90.00
_cell.angle_beta   90.00
_cell.angle_gamma   90.00
#
_symmetry.space_group_name_H-M   'P 1'
#
loop_
_entity.id
_entity.type
_entity.pdbx_description
1 polymer ?
#
loop_
_entity_poly.entity_id
_entity_poly.type
_entity_poly.pdbx_seq_one_letter_code
_entity_poly.pdbx_strand_id
1 'polypeptide(L)'
;MGIPAFRHIRNGEFYYSYNPCYPFSEESACINVAICQIYKDESASFILGYNSQVTWSISADGKVTLIYSTDDRQTIVNLVCSQELDQLIINGEYEHNHYNLTLSSKCACWNQC
;
A
#
# COMPACT_ATOMS: atom_id res chain seq x y z
N MET A 1 2.15 13.56 -12.40
CA MET A 1 2.29 12.21 -11.81
C MET A 1 3.07 12.34 -10.52
N GLY A 2 2.62 11.69 -9.45
CA GLY A 2 3.30 11.71 -8.15
C GLY A 2 4.47 10.74 -8.07
N ILE A 3 5.28 10.87 -7.02
CA ILE A 3 6.29 9.91 -6.60
C ILE A 3 5.69 9.11 -5.43
N PRO A 4 5.91 7.78 -5.35
CA PRO A 4 5.42 7.01 -4.21
C PRO A 4 6.05 7.49 -2.88
N ALA A 5 5.26 7.51 -1.81
CA ALA A 5 5.74 7.92 -0.48
C ALA A 5 6.73 6.89 0.09
N PHE A 6 6.46 5.61 -0.18
CA PHE A 6 7.35 4.49 0.11
C PHE A 6 7.69 3.83 -1.21
N ARG A 7 8.97 3.79 -1.58
CA ARG A 7 9.42 3.30 -2.87
C ARG A 7 10.32 2.09 -2.72
N HIS A 8 10.09 1.07 -3.54
CA HIS A 8 10.93 -0.13 -3.67
C HIS A 8 11.26 -0.79 -2.31
N ILE A 9 10.26 -0.91 -1.44
CA ILE A 9 10.40 -1.65 -0.20
C ILE A 9 10.50 -3.14 -0.54
N ARG A 10 11.62 -3.77 -0.19
CA ARG A 10 11.89 -5.17 -0.57
C ARG A 10 11.14 -6.14 0.36
N ASN A 11 10.47 -7.13 -0.23
CA ASN A 11 10.02 -8.32 0.46
C ASN A 11 10.16 -9.54 -0.48
N GLY A 12 11.06 -10.46 -0.12
CA GLY A 12 11.39 -11.64 -0.93
C GLY A 12 11.99 -11.26 -2.30
N GLU A 13 11.37 -11.78 -3.36
CA GLU A 13 11.74 -11.52 -4.76
C GLU A 13 10.99 -10.32 -5.36
N PHE A 14 10.36 -9.49 -4.52
CA PHE A 14 9.56 -8.36 -4.96
C PHE A 14 9.98 -7.05 -4.29
N TYR A 15 9.75 -5.97 -5.01
CA TYR A 15 9.75 -4.59 -4.54
C TYR A 15 8.32 -4.06 -4.51
N TYR A 16 8.00 -3.27 -3.50
CA TYR A 16 6.68 -2.65 -3.35
C TYR A 16 6.83 -1.14 -3.25
N SER A 17 5.92 -0.42 -3.92
CA SER A 17 5.77 1.02 -3.77
C SER A 17 4.35 1.35 -3.36
N TYR A 18 4.20 2.36 -2.49
CA TYR A 18 2.91 2.76 -1.94
C TYR A 18 2.82 4.27 -1.77
N ASN A 19 1.66 4.84 -2.08
CA ASN A 19 1.30 6.19 -1.71
C ASN A 19 -0.19 6.27 -1.31
N PRO A 20 -0.50 6.57 -0.03
CA PRO A 20 -1.88 6.68 0.45
C PRO A 20 -2.61 7.95 -0.01
N CYS A 21 -1.88 8.99 -0.45
CA CYS A 21 -2.46 10.33 -0.65
C CYS A 21 -2.71 10.65 -2.11
N TYR A 22 -1.78 10.27 -3.00
CA TYR A 22 -1.85 10.64 -4.40
C TYR A 22 -1.43 9.47 -5.30
N PRO A 23 -2.04 9.31 -6.47
CA PRO A 23 -1.63 8.28 -7.42
C PRO A 23 -0.22 8.59 -7.98
N PHE A 24 0.55 7.53 -8.18
CA PHE A 24 1.83 7.58 -8.87
C PHE A 24 1.83 6.68 -10.08
N SER A 25 2.87 6.80 -10.91
CA SER A 25 3.12 5.83 -11.98
C SER A 25 4.59 5.46 -11.94
N GLU A 26 4.87 4.18 -12.06
CA GLU A 26 6.23 3.65 -12.14
C GLU A 26 6.24 2.42 -13.04
N GLU A 27 7.34 2.23 -13.74
CA GLU A 27 7.48 1.18 -14.75
C GLU A 27 6.31 1.14 -15.76
N SER A 28 6.21 0.07 -16.54
CA SER A 28 5.26 -0.02 -17.65
C SER A 28 3.83 -0.40 -17.24
N ALA A 29 3.63 -1.15 -16.15
CA ALA A 29 2.28 -1.62 -15.78
C ALA A 29 1.60 -0.80 -14.68
N CYS A 30 2.35 -0.14 -13.80
CA CYS A 30 1.78 0.59 -12.66
C CYS A 30 1.50 2.04 -13.02
N ILE A 31 0.32 2.29 -13.60
CA ILE A 31 -0.10 3.63 -14.06
C ILE A 31 -1.26 4.14 -13.21
N ASN A 32 -1.08 5.33 -12.62
CA ASN A 32 -2.02 6.00 -11.72
C ASN A 32 -2.53 5.12 -10.56
N VAL A 33 -1.61 4.38 -9.94
CA VAL A 33 -1.91 3.41 -8.88
C VAL A 33 -1.64 4.00 -7.49
N ALA A 34 -2.23 3.37 -6.47
CA ALA A 34 -1.87 3.59 -5.07
C ALA A 34 -0.76 2.64 -4.63
N ILE A 35 -0.76 1.40 -5.15
CA ILE A 35 0.16 0.34 -4.73
C ILE A 35 0.64 -0.42 -5.98
N CYS A 36 1.94 -0.62 -6.06
CA CYS A 36 2.60 -1.40 -7.11
C CYS A 36 3.51 -2.46 -6.49
N GLN A 37 3.58 -3.63 -7.13
CA GLN A 37 4.57 -4.66 -6.85
C GLN A 37 5.36 -4.93 -8.12
N ILE A 38 6.68 -5.08 -8.01
CA ILE A 38 7.58 -5.32 -9.12
C ILE A 38 8.49 -6.49 -8.76
N TYR A 39 8.73 -7.42 -9.67
CA TYR A 39 9.77 -8.43 -9.45
C TYR A 39 11.14 -7.75 -9.30
N LYS A 40 12.00 -8.34 -8.48
CA LYS A 40 13.35 -7.82 -8.23
C LYS A 40 14.22 -7.76 -9.49
N ASP A 41 13.98 -8.66 -10.44
CA ASP A 41 14.63 -8.65 -11.75
C ASP A 41 13.94 -7.75 -12.78
N GLU A 42 12.92 -6.99 -12.35
CA GLU A 42 12.12 -6.07 -13.16
C GLU A 42 11.39 -6.74 -14.34
N SER A 43 11.28 -8.08 -14.33
CA SER A 43 10.67 -8.84 -15.43
C SER A 43 9.16 -8.65 -15.56
N ALA A 44 8.47 -8.34 -14.45
CA ALA A 44 7.06 -8.01 -14.43
C ALA A 44 6.69 -7.10 -13.25
N SER A 45 5.58 -6.37 -13.43
CA SER A 45 4.98 -5.51 -12.41
C SER A 45 3.47 -5.76 -12.32
N PHE A 46 2.92 -5.59 -11.13
CA PHE A 46 1.53 -5.87 -10.79
C PHE A 46 0.91 -4.69 -10.07
N ILE A 47 -0.25 -4.27 -10.55
CA ILE A 47 -1.08 -3.29 -9.89
C ILE A 47 -1.76 -3.96 -8.71
N LEU A 48 -1.57 -3.42 -7.51
CA LEU A 48 -2.14 -3.96 -6.27
C LEU A 48 -3.28 -3.09 -5.73
N GLY A 49 -3.56 -1.94 -6.34
CA GLY A 49 -4.70 -1.12 -5.98
C GLY A 49 -4.66 0.31 -6.53
N TYR A 50 -5.84 0.90 -6.70
CA TYR A 50 -6.01 2.27 -7.17
C TYR A 50 -6.50 3.21 -6.06
N ASN A 51 -6.00 4.44 -6.05
CA ASN A 51 -6.48 5.48 -5.12
C ASN A 51 -7.97 5.81 -5.31
N SER A 52 -8.49 5.67 -6.54
CA SER A 52 -9.90 5.92 -6.85
C SER A 52 -10.88 4.88 -6.28
N GLN A 53 -10.37 3.73 -5.81
CA GLN A 53 -11.18 2.61 -5.32
C GLN A 53 -10.91 2.30 -3.83
N VAL A 54 -10.23 3.21 -3.12
CA VAL A 54 -9.95 3.01 -1.70
C VAL A 54 -11.26 3.07 -0.90
N THR A 55 -11.44 2.08 -0.03
CA THR A 55 -12.44 2.12 1.03
C THR A 55 -11.74 2.07 2.37
N TRP A 56 -12.38 2.56 3.42
CA TRP A 56 -11.84 2.53 4.77
C TRP A 56 -12.82 1.82 5.71
N SER A 57 -12.26 1.13 6.68
CA SER A 57 -13.00 0.44 7.73
C SER A 57 -12.38 0.78 9.09
N ILE A 58 -13.22 0.90 10.11
CA ILE A 58 -12.80 1.06 11.50
C ILE A 58 -13.35 -0.12 12.28
N SER A 59 -12.46 -0.88 12.90
CA SER A 59 -12.86 -1.97 13.79
C SER A 59 -13.37 -1.44 15.14
N ALA A 60 -14.04 -2.30 15.91
CA ALA A 60 -14.57 -1.93 17.22
C ALA A 60 -13.49 -1.47 18.22
N ASP A 61 -12.23 -1.93 18.05
CA ASP A 61 -11.06 -1.50 18.83
C ASP A 61 -10.36 -0.25 18.26
N GLY A 62 -10.97 0.42 17.28
CA GLY A 62 -10.50 1.70 16.73
C GLY A 62 -9.35 1.59 15.73
N LYS A 63 -9.02 0.38 15.26
CA LYS A 63 -8.01 0.21 14.21
C LYS A 63 -8.61 0.60 12.88
N VAL A 64 -7.87 1.42 12.14
CA VAL A 64 -8.28 1.87 10.81
C VAL A 64 -7.58 1.02 9.77
N THR A 65 -8.35 0.57 8.79
CA THR A 65 -7.86 -0.23 7.68
C THR A 65 -8.27 0.43 6.38
N LEU A 66 -7.32 0.62 5.47
CA LEU A 66 -7.58 1.00 4.10
C LEU A 66 -7.61 -0.26 3.24
N ILE A 67 -8.60 -0.35 2.35
CA ILE A 67 -8.77 -1.48 1.46
C ILE A 67 -8.75 -0.93 0.04
N TYR A 68 -7.75 -1.34 -0.72
CA TYR A 68 -7.62 -1.05 -2.14
C TYR A 68 -7.96 -2.30 -2.94
N SER A 69 -8.58 -2.13 -4.10
CA SER A 69 -8.95 -3.25 -4.95
C SER A 69 -8.61 -2.96 -6.41
N THR A 70 -8.42 -4.03 -7.17
CA THR A 70 -8.45 -4.09 -8.64
C THR A 70 -9.55 -5.08 -9.05
N ASP A 71 -9.61 -5.46 -10.33
CA ASP A 71 -10.55 -6.50 -10.80
C ASP A 71 -10.24 -7.88 -10.21
N ASP A 72 -8.97 -8.16 -9.90
CA ASP A 72 -8.47 -9.49 -9.51
C ASP A 72 -7.70 -9.53 -8.19
N ARG A 73 -7.33 -8.37 -7.59
CA ARG A 73 -6.52 -8.26 -6.38
C ARG A 73 -7.13 -7.34 -5.33
N GLN A 74 -6.82 -7.63 -4.08
CA GLN A 74 -7.16 -6.77 -2.95
C GLN A 74 -5.94 -6.55 -2.05
N THR A 75 -5.75 -5.31 -1.63
CA THR A 75 -4.69 -4.94 -0.70
C THR A 75 -5.26 -4.26 0.53
N ILE A 76 -4.97 -4.84 1.68
CA ILE A 76 -5.35 -4.35 3.00
C ILE A 76 -4.15 -3.63 3.61
N VAL A 77 -4.32 -2.35 3.96
CA VAL A 77 -3.31 -1.55 4.66
C VAL A 77 -3.83 -1.25 6.06
N ASN A 78 -3.19 -1.84 7.07
CA ASN A 78 -3.48 -1.60 8.46
C ASN A 78 -2.77 -0.34 8.94
N LEU A 79 -3.51 0.65 9.42
CA LEU A 79 -2.96 1.88 9.95
C LEU A 79 -2.66 1.73 11.44
N VAL A 80 -1.43 2.02 11.82
CA VAL A 80 -0.96 1.98 13.20
C VAL A 80 -0.54 3.39 13.60
N CYS A 81 -1.22 3.95 14.60
CA CYS A 81 -0.84 5.23 15.18
C CYS A 81 0.56 5.10 15.82
N SER A 82 1.50 5.94 15.37
CA SER A 82 2.85 6.04 15.92
C SER A 82 3.31 7.49 15.96
N GLN A 83 4.05 7.89 16.99
CA GLN A 83 4.69 9.22 17.04
C GLN A 83 6.09 9.23 16.41
N GLU A 84 6.57 8.06 15.97
CA GLU A 84 7.84 7.90 15.29
C GLU A 84 7.74 8.25 13.80
N LEU A 85 8.87 8.16 13.09
CA LEU A 85 8.92 8.30 11.64
C LEU A 85 8.01 7.29 10.94
N ASP A 86 7.43 7.72 9.82
CA ASP A 86 6.56 6.89 9.01
C ASP A 86 7.28 5.63 8.52
N GLN A 87 6.65 4.47 8.72
CA GLN A 87 7.20 3.17 8.37
C GLN A 87 6.15 2.30 7.69
N LEU A 88 6.50 1.79 6.51
CA LEU A 88 5.72 0.79 5.81
C LEU A 88 6.36 -0.59 5.97
N ILE A 89 5.61 -1.54 6.50
CA ILE A 89 5.96 -2.95 6.55
C ILE A 89 5.10 -3.68 5.52
N ILE A 90 5.77 -4.43 4.64
CA ILE A 90 5.10 -5.31 3.68
C ILE A 90 4.95 -6.68 4.35
N ASN A 91 3.74 -7.07 4.72
CA ASN A 91 3.47 -8.43 5.21
C ASN A 91 3.39 -9.42 4.04
N GLY A 92 3.04 -8.92 2.84
CA GLY A 92 3.04 -9.68 1.59
C GLY A 92 1.67 -10.28 1.27
N GLU A 93 1.68 -11.25 0.37
CA GLU A 93 0.49 -12.01 -0.04
C GLU A 93 0.18 -13.08 1.03
N TYR A 94 -1.04 -13.06 1.58
CA TYR A 94 -1.48 -14.03 2.60
C TYR A 94 -2.47 -15.07 2.08
N GLU A 95 -3.16 -14.73 0.99
CA GLU A 95 -4.02 -15.60 0.19
C GLU A 95 -3.85 -15.16 -1.26
N HIS A 96 -4.17 -16.05 -2.22
CA HIS A 96 -3.98 -15.74 -3.63
C HIS A 96 -4.62 -14.38 -4.00
N ASN A 97 -3.81 -13.47 -4.55
CA ASN A 97 -4.18 -12.09 -4.91
C ASN A 97 -4.64 -11.19 -3.75
N HIS A 98 -4.42 -11.58 -2.50
CA HIS A 98 -4.76 -10.81 -1.31
C HIS A 98 -3.51 -10.44 -0.51
N TYR A 99 -3.30 -9.14 -0.36
CA TYR A 99 -2.09 -8.56 0.20
C TYR A 99 -2.36 -7.84 1.51
N ASN A 100 -1.38 -7.88 2.40
CA ASN A 100 -1.42 -7.16 3.67
C ASN A 100 -0.17 -6.29 3.82
N LEU A 101 -0.39 -5.03 4.20
CA LEU A 101 0.64 -4.08 4.55
C LEU A 101 0.28 -3.44 5.89
N THR A 102 1.29 -2.98 6.62
CA THR A 102 1.13 -2.20 7.84
C THR A 102 1.82 -0.87 7.67
N LEU A 103 1.08 0.23 7.81
CA LEU A 103 1.61 1.59 7.80
C LEU A 103 1.55 2.16 9.22
N SER A 104 2.72 2.33 9.83
CA SER A 104 2.88 3.09 11.05
C SER A 104 3.13 4.56 10.70
N SER A 105 2.30 5.47 11.21
CA SER A 105 2.45 6.90 10.93
C SER A 105 1.79 7.75 12.01
N LYS A 106 2.28 8.98 12.16
CA LYS A 106 1.59 10.01 12.94
C LYS A 106 0.20 10.31 12.37
N CYS A 107 0.05 10.23 11.05
CA CYS A 107 -1.22 10.46 10.37
C CYS A 107 -2.28 9.37 10.60
N ALA A 108 -1.86 8.20 11.09
CA ALA A 108 -2.79 7.16 11.52
C ALA A 108 -3.38 7.45 12.92
N CYS A 109 -2.84 8.43 13.65
CA CYS A 109 -3.40 8.89 14.91
C CYS A 109 -4.52 9.89 14.69
N TRP A 110 -5.54 9.85 15.54
CA TRP A 110 -6.67 10.78 15.50
C TRP A 110 -6.23 12.25 15.59
N ASN A 111 -6.61 13.06 14.60
CA ASN A 111 -6.30 14.50 14.51
C ASN A 111 -4.80 14.86 14.58
N GLN A 112 -3.92 14.01 14.04
CA GLN A 112 -2.47 14.27 14.02
C GLN A 112 -1.86 14.36 12.61
N CYS A 113 -2.74 14.35 11.61
CA CYS A 113 -2.50 14.70 10.21
C CYS A 113 -3.32 15.98 9.94
#